data_AF-A3UGM4-F1
#
_entry.id   AF-A3UGM4-F1
#
_cell.length_a   1.000
_cell.length_b   1.000
_cell.length_c   1.000
_cell.angle_alpha   90.00
_cell.angle_beta   90.00
_cell.angle_gamma   90.00
#
_symmetry.space_group_name_H-M   'P 1'
#
loop_
_entity.id
_entity.type
_entity.pdbx_description
1 polymer ?
#
loop_
_entity_poly.entity_id
_entity_poly.type
_entity_poly.pdbx_seq_one_letter_code
_entity_poly.pdbx_strand_id
1 'polypeptide(L)'
;MRATLSTLFILSLANGLSACSEAEGPTLPRVSVPASLETAAVAGAGDAADDPAFWRAQAPAQSRILGTDKKSGLYVYTLDGGTAQYLPAGRMNNVDVRYGFEAGAQTVDIAVASDRTNIAIAVFFIDPATGEVSPAPGGVLPLDFVDPYGLCLYQRPTDNALFAFVTEDDTGRLTQERLWFEDGAMRSETVRTFEIGSISEGCAVDDATGRVYIAEENTAVWVYDADPATGDARTLLAEVNSDSLVADAEGVALWPQANAAPWLVVSSQGDSAYAVFDTADNSLIGRFEVNGGDIDRTSETDGIDVHALPLPGHPEGVFLAQDDEEDSGGQNFKVTDLAAIRAALTQAPQ
;
A
#
# COMPACT_ATOMS: atom_id res chain seq x y z
N MET A 1 -1.54 -72.47 -41.78
CA MET A 1 -0.73 -72.23 -40.56
C MET A 1 -0.25 -70.79 -40.56
N ARG A 2 -0.71 -70.01 -39.57
CA ARG A 2 -0.29 -68.67 -39.11
C ARG A 2 -1.56 -67.88 -38.77
N ALA A 3 -2.06 -68.11 -37.55
CA ALA A 3 -3.01 -67.24 -36.89
C ALA A 3 -2.19 -66.26 -36.04
N THR A 4 -2.31 -64.97 -36.32
CA THR A 4 -1.70 -63.87 -35.59
C THR A 4 -2.49 -63.61 -34.31
N LEU A 5 -1.85 -63.79 -33.15
CA LEU A 5 -2.34 -63.30 -31.86
C LEU A 5 -2.08 -61.79 -31.80
N SER A 6 -3.14 -60.99 -31.73
CA SER A 6 -3.04 -59.58 -31.35
C SER A 6 -3.15 -59.47 -29.83
N THR A 7 -2.05 -59.10 -29.18
CA THR A 7 -2.00 -58.78 -27.75
C THR A 7 -2.53 -57.36 -27.55
N LEU A 8 -3.66 -57.24 -26.86
CA LEU A 8 -4.26 -55.97 -26.46
C LEU A 8 -3.49 -55.43 -25.24
N PHE A 9 -2.68 -54.38 -25.43
CA PHE A 9 -2.04 -53.64 -24.34
C PHE A 9 -3.05 -52.62 -23.78
N ILE A 10 -3.51 -52.84 -22.56
CA ILE A 10 -4.27 -51.84 -21.80
C ILE A 10 -3.24 -50.90 -21.15
N LEU A 11 -3.09 -49.70 -21.70
CA LEU A 11 -2.35 -48.63 -21.03
C LEU A 11 -3.25 -48.04 -19.94
N SER A 12 -2.87 -48.28 -18.68
CA SER A 12 -3.37 -47.54 -17.53
C SER A 12 -2.84 -46.10 -17.63
N LEU A 13 -3.73 -45.13 -17.87
CA LEU A 13 -3.45 -43.72 -17.60
C LEU A 13 -3.47 -43.52 -16.09
N ALA A 14 -2.29 -43.40 -15.49
CA ALA A 14 -2.15 -42.81 -14.18
C ALA A 14 -2.27 -41.28 -14.35
N ASN A 15 -3.39 -40.70 -13.90
CA ASN A 15 -3.51 -39.26 -13.72
C ASN A 15 -2.57 -38.84 -12.59
N GLY A 16 -1.39 -38.36 -12.95
CA GLY A 16 -0.55 -37.60 -12.04
C GLY A 16 -1.24 -36.27 -11.75
N LEU A 17 -1.70 -36.10 -10.52
CA LEU A 17 -1.95 -34.79 -9.95
C LEU A 17 -0.60 -34.08 -9.88
N SER A 18 -0.28 -33.25 -10.87
CA SER A 18 0.72 -32.21 -10.68
C SER A 18 0.12 -31.22 -9.70
N ALA A 19 0.57 -31.28 -8.44
CA ALA A 19 0.60 -30.08 -7.63
C ALA A 19 1.50 -29.10 -8.38
N CYS A 20 0.95 -27.98 -8.84
CA CYS A 20 1.76 -26.83 -9.18
C CYS A 20 2.43 -26.40 -7.88
N SER A 21 3.68 -26.79 -7.65
CA SER A 21 4.52 -25.94 -6.82
C SER A 21 4.85 -24.75 -7.71
N GLU A 22 4.24 -23.59 -7.45
CA GLU A 22 4.85 -22.35 -7.90
C GLU A 22 6.28 -22.38 -7.41
N ALA A 23 7.21 -22.23 -8.34
CA ALA A 23 8.60 -22.16 -7.99
C ALA A 23 8.75 -20.85 -7.23
N GLU A 24 9.07 -20.93 -5.93
CA GLU A 24 9.47 -19.75 -5.15
C GLU A 24 10.50 -18.99 -6.00
N GLY A 25 10.20 -17.71 -6.27
CA GLY A 25 11.10 -16.81 -6.98
C GLY A 25 12.46 -16.72 -6.30
N PRO A 26 13.40 -15.93 -6.84
CA PRO A 26 14.67 -15.69 -6.15
C PRO A 26 14.39 -15.13 -4.75
N THR A 27 14.76 -15.87 -3.69
CA THR A 27 14.65 -15.39 -2.32
C THR A 27 15.94 -14.66 -1.92
N LEU A 28 15.80 -13.40 -1.55
CA LEU A 28 16.92 -12.58 -1.06
C LEU A 28 17.00 -12.68 0.48
N PRO A 29 18.19 -12.51 1.10
CA PRO A 29 18.34 -12.59 2.55
C PRO A 29 17.42 -11.61 3.28
N ARG A 30 16.76 -12.09 4.35
CA ARG A 30 15.81 -11.31 5.16
C ARG A 30 15.70 -11.86 6.58
N VAL A 31 15.24 -11.04 7.50
CA VAL A 31 14.93 -11.42 8.88
C VAL A 31 13.43 -11.58 9.08
N SER A 32 13.00 -12.58 9.85
CA SER A 32 11.58 -12.78 10.16
C SER A 32 11.17 -11.96 11.39
N VAL A 33 10.04 -11.26 11.29
CA VAL A 33 9.44 -10.49 12.38
C VAL A 33 7.98 -10.93 12.52
N PRO A 34 7.53 -11.37 13.71
CA PRO A 34 6.16 -11.84 13.87
C PRO A 34 5.17 -10.67 13.81
N ALA A 35 4.00 -10.90 13.19
CA ALA A 35 2.86 -10.02 13.38
C ALA A 35 2.42 -10.04 14.85
N SER A 36 1.91 -8.90 15.31
CA SER A 36 1.39 -8.72 16.67
C SER A 36 -0.14 -8.78 16.75
N LEU A 37 -0.78 -8.51 15.61
CA LEU A 37 -2.22 -8.48 15.42
C LEU A 37 -2.52 -8.60 13.92
N GLU A 38 -3.74 -9.00 13.60
CA GLU A 38 -4.32 -8.95 12.25
C GLU A 38 -5.73 -8.36 12.30
N THR A 39 -6.20 -7.80 11.18
CA THR A 39 -7.57 -7.32 11.06
C THR A 39 -8.54 -8.46 10.76
N ALA A 40 -9.83 -8.22 11.00
CA ALA A 40 -10.87 -9.03 10.40
C ALA A 40 -10.73 -9.00 8.86
N ALA A 41 -10.94 -10.15 8.22
CA ALA A 41 -10.88 -10.29 6.78
C ALA A 41 -11.89 -9.38 6.05
N VAL A 42 -11.52 -8.95 4.85
CA VAL A 42 -12.47 -8.27 3.95
C VAL A 42 -13.54 -9.26 3.47
N ALA A 43 -14.70 -8.75 3.05
CA ALA A 43 -15.77 -9.59 2.53
C ALA A 43 -15.55 -10.02 1.07
N GLY A 44 -14.73 -9.29 0.31
CA GLY A 44 -14.31 -9.67 -1.03
C GLY A 44 -13.59 -11.02 -1.04
N ALA A 45 -13.87 -11.83 -2.06
CA ALA A 45 -13.25 -13.15 -2.22
C ALA A 45 -12.14 -13.11 -3.28
N GLY A 46 -11.08 -13.90 -3.09
CA GLY A 46 -9.85 -13.82 -3.87
C GLY A 46 -9.18 -12.47 -3.67
N ASP A 47 -8.49 -11.99 -4.70
CA ASP A 47 -7.74 -10.74 -4.70
C ASP A 47 -8.61 -9.48 -4.44
N ALA A 48 -8.65 -8.99 -3.21
CA ALA A 48 -9.64 -8.06 -2.67
C ALA A 48 -9.07 -7.03 -1.68
N ALA A 49 -8.49 -7.43 -0.55
CA ALA A 49 -7.79 -6.50 0.35
C ALA A 49 -6.52 -6.03 -0.37
N ASP A 50 -6.24 -4.72 -0.32
CA ASP A 50 -5.22 -4.14 -1.20
C ASP A 50 -4.31 -3.21 -0.41
N ASP A 51 -4.83 -2.08 0.09
CA ASP A 51 -4.00 -1.02 0.66
C ASP A 51 -4.48 -0.55 2.03
N PRO A 52 -3.59 -0.54 3.05
CA PRO A 52 -3.88 0.04 4.35
C PRO A 52 -3.49 1.51 4.44
N ALA A 53 -4.20 2.27 5.28
CA ALA A 53 -3.73 3.58 5.77
C ALA A 53 -4.02 3.77 7.25
N PHE A 54 -3.15 4.47 7.97
CA PHE A 54 -3.32 4.72 9.40
C PHE A 54 -3.85 6.12 9.71
N TRP A 55 -5.00 6.20 10.37
CA TRP A 55 -5.51 7.45 10.95
C TRP A 55 -5.27 7.50 12.47
N ARG A 56 -4.45 8.47 12.92
CA ARG A 56 -4.11 8.65 14.32
C ARG A 56 -5.06 9.61 15.02
N ALA A 57 -5.84 9.08 15.96
CA ALA A 57 -6.68 9.90 16.82
C ALA A 57 -5.85 10.71 17.85
N GLN A 58 -6.45 11.78 18.38
CA GLN A 58 -5.85 12.55 19.48
C GLN A 58 -5.56 11.67 20.70
N ALA A 59 -6.53 10.82 21.07
CA ALA A 59 -6.33 9.73 22.03
C ALA A 59 -5.81 8.50 21.26
N PRO A 60 -4.53 8.10 21.40
CA PRO A 60 -3.92 7.14 20.46
C PRO A 60 -4.62 5.77 20.42
N ALA A 61 -5.24 5.35 21.53
CA ALA A 61 -6.04 4.13 21.62
C ALA A 61 -7.31 4.13 20.75
N GLN A 62 -7.75 5.31 20.29
CA GLN A 62 -8.91 5.49 19.42
C GLN A 62 -8.52 5.67 17.96
N SER A 63 -7.27 5.41 17.59
CA SER A 63 -6.85 5.44 16.17
C SER A 63 -7.58 4.37 15.35
N ARG A 64 -7.51 4.49 14.03
CA ARG A 64 -8.12 3.55 13.09
C ARG A 64 -7.10 3.12 12.04
N ILE A 65 -7.28 1.90 11.57
CA ILE A 65 -6.67 1.42 10.33
C ILE A 65 -7.77 1.48 9.27
N LEU A 66 -7.49 2.12 8.16
CA LEU A 66 -8.31 2.05 6.96
C LEU A 66 -7.72 0.96 6.07
N GLY A 67 -8.58 0.24 5.36
CA GLY A 67 -8.14 -0.79 4.42
C GLY A 67 -9.10 -0.85 3.23
N THR A 68 -8.56 -0.80 2.02
CA THR A 68 -9.38 -0.95 0.82
C THR A 68 -9.74 -2.42 0.58
N ASP A 69 -10.97 -2.62 0.11
CA ASP A 69 -11.37 -3.81 -0.62
C ASP A 69 -11.60 -3.37 -2.07
N LYS A 70 -10.65 -3.68 -2.96
CA LYS A 70 -10.66 -3.27 -4.38
C LYS A 70 -11.83 -3.81 -5.18
N LYS A 71 -12.67 -4.65 -4.57
CA LYS A 71 -13.94 -5.12 -5.15
C LYS A 71 -15.17 -4.43 -4.59
N SER A 72 -15.12 -3.82 -3.41
CA SER A 72 -16.36 -3.47 -2.69
C SER A 72 -16.40 -2.14 -1.94
N GLY A 73 -15.29 -1.68 -1.36
CA GLY A 73 -15.31 -0.43 -0.61
C GLY A 73 -14.11 -0.18 0.29
N LEU A 74 -14.38 0.53 1.39
CA LEU A 74 -13.38 0.93 2.37
C LEU A 74 -13.79 0.43 3.76
N TYR A 75 -12.91 -0.34 4.38
CA TYR A 75 -13.02 -0.78 5.75
C TYR A 75 -12.32 0.19 6.69
N VAL A 76 -12.88 0.32 7.89
CA VAL A 76 -12.28 1.05 9.00
C VAL A 76 -12.23 0.11 10.19
N TYR A 77 -11.02 -0.18 10.67
CA TYR A 77 -10.75 -1.10 11.75
C TYR A 77 -10.31 -0.37 13.01
N THR A 78 -10.62 -0.95 14.17
CA THR A 78 -10.01 -0.60 15.46
C THR A 78 -8.60 -1.17 15.57
N LEU A 79 -7.81 -0.67 16.52
CA LEU A 79 -6.44 -1.16 16.78
C LEU A 79 -6.38 -2.58 17.38
N ASP A 80 -7.52 -3.23 17.61
CA ASP A 80 -7.60 -4.66 17.96
C ASP A 80 -8.08 -5.52 16.78
N GLY A 81 -8.08 -4.96 15.56
CA GLY A 81 -8.38 -5.66 14.31
C GLY A 81 -9.87 -5.77 13.99
N GLY A 82 -10.77 -5.40 14.90
CA GLY A 82 -12.21 -5.43 14.66
C GLY A 82 -12.69 -4.40 13.65
N THR A 83 -13.72 -4.71 12.86
CA THR A 83 -14.34 -3.75 11.95
C THR A 83 -15.18 -2.74 12.72
N ALA A 84 -14.76 -1.47 12.73
CA ALA A 84 -15.51 -0.35 13.30
C ALA A 84 -16.59 0.16 12.32
N GLN A 85 -16.25 0.23 11.04
CA GLN A 85 -17.12 0.73 9.99
C GLN A 85 -16.75 0.07 8.66
N TYR A 86 -17.75 -0.05 7.78
CA TYR A 86 -17.56 -0.39 6.38
C TYR A 86 -18.33 0.61 5.52
N LEU A 87 -17.67 1.16 4.50
CA LEU A 87 -18.25 2.07 3.53
C LEU A 87 -18.35 1.34 2.18
N PRO A 88 -19.57 1.07 1.66
CA PRO A 88 -19.75 0.46 0.35
C PRO A 88 -19.51 1.49 -0.77
N ALA A 89 -18.25 1.89 -0.92
CA ALA A 89 -17.82 3.00 -1.78
C ALA A 89 -17.49 2.58 -3.22
N GLY A 90 -17.58 1.28 -3.54
CA GLY A 90 -17.17 0.74 -4.83
C GLY A 90 -15.74 0.22 -4.80
N ARG A 91 -15.17 -0.04 -5.97
CA ARG A 91 -13.81 -0.56 -6.19
C ARG A 91 -12.74 0.50 -5.84
N MET A 92 -12.40 0.62 -4.56
CA MET A 92 -11.32 1.48 -4.08
C MET A 92 -9.99 0.74 -4.17
N ASN A 93 -8.98 1.25 -4.88
CA ASN A 93 -7.68 0.55 -5.00
C ASN A 93 -6.77 0.91 -3.81
N ASN A 94 -6.14 2.08 -3.83
CA ASN A 94 -5.27 2.55 -2.73
C ASN A 94 -5.95 3.64 -1.91
N VAL A 95 -5.48 3.87 -0.69
CA VAL A 95 -5.98 4.90 0.23
C VAL A 95 -4.84 5.57 0.98
N ASP A 96 -4.89 6.89 1.13
CA ASP A 96 -3.94 7.64 1.97
C ASP A 96 -4.69 8.68 2.83
N VAL A 97 -4.10 9.04 3.98
CA VAL A 97 -4.70 9.89 5.02
C VAL A 97 -3.88 11.16 5.23
N ARG A 98 -4.54 12.33 5.28
CA ARG A 98 -3.92 13.60 5.70
C ARG A 98 -4.79 14.31 6.74
N TYR A 99 -4.16 15.21 7.51
CA TYR A 99 -4.74 15.80 8.70
C TYR A 99 -4.96 17.29 8.53
N GLY A 100 -5.93 17.85 9.27
CA GLY A 100 -6.10 19.31 9.33
C GLY A 100 -6.47 19.96 8.00
N PHE A 101 -7.24 19.27 7.16
CA PHE A 101 -7.77 19.78 5.90
C PHE A 101 -8.85 20.84 6.16
N GLU A 102 -8.78 21.94 5.41
CA GLU A 102 -9.70 23.08 5.54
C GLU A 102 -10.95 22.88 4.65
N ALA A 103 -12.05 22.43 5.27
CA ALA A 103 -13.36 22.28 4.64
C ALA A 103 -14.26 23.49 4.99
N GLY A 104 -14.02 24.63 4.32
CA GLY A 104 -14.76 25.86 4.56
C GLY A 104 -14.45 26.45 5.95
N ALA A 105 -15.43 26.42 6.86
CA ALA A 105 -15.23 26.88 8.24
C ALA A 105 -14.83 25.76 9.21
N GLN A 106 -14.76 24.52 8.72
CA GLN A 106 -14.42 23.33 9.50
C GLN A 106 -13.00 22.87 9.15
N THR A 107 -12.31 22.32 10.15
CA THR A 107 -11.07 21.57 9.95
C THR A 107 -11.40 20.10 10.21
N VAL A 108 -11.10 19.25 9.24
CA VAL A 108 -11.35 17.80 9.29
C VAL A 108 -10.07 17.07 8.92
N ASP A 109 -9.97 15.80 9.30
CA ASP A 109 -8.99 14.91 8.68
C ASP A 109 -9.63 14.24 7.46
N ILE A 110 -8.83 13.72 6.55
CA ILE A 110 -9.32 13.16 5.29
C ILE A 110 -8.66 11.83 4.99
N ALA A 111 -9.42 10.95 4.35
CA ALA A 111 -8.90 9.82 3.60
C ALA A 111 -9.25 10.01 2.13
N VAL A 112 -8.33 9.66 1.24
CA VAL A 112 -8.52 9.79 -0.20
C VAL A 112 -8.14 8.46 -0.83
N ALA A 113 -8.97 7.97 -1.75
CA ALA A 113 -8.77 6.70 -2.42
C ALA A 113 -8.92 6.82 -3.94
N SER A 114 -8.24 5.96 -4.69
CA SER A 114 -8.45 5.80 -6.13
C SER A 114 -9.71 4.96 -6.37
N ASP A 115 -10.63 5.46 -7.20
CA ASP A 115 -11.95 4.88 -7.42
C ASP A 115 -12.11 4.34 -8.83
N ARG A 116 -11.98 3.02 -8.97
CA ARG A 116 -12.12 2.26 -10.22
C ARG A 116 -13.57 2.06 -10.66
N THR A 117 -14.54 2.40 -9.82
CA THR A 117 -15.98 2.32 -10.17
C THR A 117 -16.41 3.56 -10.93
N ASN A 118 -15.98 4.72 -10.46
CA ASN A 118 -16.36 6.00 -11.05
C ASN A 118 -15.27 6.64 -11.92
N ILE A 119 -14.09 6.00 -12.02
CA ILE A 119 -12.90 6.53 -12.71
C ILE A 119 -12.56 7.91 -12.12
N ALA A 120 -12.27 7.91 -10.82
CA ALA A 120 -12.23 9.11 -10.01
C ALA A 120 -11.23 9.00 -8.85
N ILE A 121 -11.03 10.11 -8.16
CA ILE A 121 -10.58 10.15 -6.77
C ILE A 121 -11.83 10.19 -5.89
N ALA A 122 -11.89 9.33 -4.87
CA ALA A 122 -12.90 9.34 -3.81
C ALA A 122 -12.32 9.99 -2.55
N VAL A 123 -12.98 11.03 -2.03
CA VAL A 123 -12.58 11.78 -0.84
C VAL A 123 -13.57 11.52 0.30
N PHE A 124 -13.03 11.18 1.46
CA PHE A 124 -13.77 10.95 2.69
C PHE A 124 -13.28 11.90 3.78
N PHE A 125 -14.21 12.42 4.58
CA PHE A 125 -13.90 13.13 5.81
C PHE A 125 -13.85 12.15 6.97
N ILE A 126 -12.90 12.37 7.86
CA ILE A 126 -12.76 11.66 9.13
C ILE A 126 -13.06 12.66 10.24
N ASP A 127 -14.06 12.36 11.07
CA ASP A 127 -14.35 13.17 12.25
C ASP A 127 -13.22 12.97 13.28
N PRO A 128 -12.44 14.02 13.63
CA PRO A 128 -11.28 13.87 14.49
C PRO A 128 -11.63 13.48 15.95
N ALA A 129 -12.89 13.65 16.36
CA ALA A 129 -13.36 13.32 17.70
C ALA A 129 -13.84 11.86 17.82
N THR A 130 -14.40 11.28 16.75
CA THR A 130 -15.01 9.95 16.79
C THR A 130 -14.25 8.91 15.96
N GLY A 131 -13.47 9.35 14.96
CA GLY A 131 -12.91 8.51 13.92
C GLY A 131 -13.95 7.95 12.95
N GLU A 132 -15.15 8.54 12.90
CA GLU A 132 -16.17 8.19 11.91
C GLU A 132 -15.75 8.72 10.54
N VAL A 133 -15.79 7.83 9.54
CA VAL A 133 -15.45 8.15 8.16
C VAL A 133 -16.73 8.37 7.36
N SER A 134 -16.79 9.41 6.54
CA SER A 134 -17.97 9.71 5.72
C SER A 134 -17.57 10.26 4.35
N PRO A 135 -18.33 9.99 3.27
CA PRO A 135 -18.05 10.59 1.97
C PRO A 135 -18.09 12.12 2.06
N ALA A 136 -17.06 12.78 1.53
CA ALA A 136 -17.02 14.24 1.48
C ALA A 136 -18.09 14.76 0.48
N PRO A 137 -18.71 15.92 0.73
CA PRO A 137 -19.58 16.57 -0.24
C PRO A 137 -18.85 16.79 -1.57
N GLY A 138 -19.38 16.31 -2.69
CA GLY A 138 -18.70 16.37 -3.99
C GLY A 138 -17.40 15.58 -4.08
N GLY A 139 -17.16 14.64 -3.16
CA GLY A 139 -15.90 13.91 -3.01
C GLY A 139 -15.62 12.85 -4.07
N VAL A 140 -16.45 12.72 -5.12
CA VAL A 140 -16.14 11.89 -6.29
C VAL A 140 -15.63 12.84 -7.39
N LEU A 141 -14.33 12.83 -7.61
CA LEU A 141 -13.60 13.76 -8.46
C LEU A 141 -13.10 13.04 -9.71
N PRO A 142 -13.78 13.17 -10.87
CA PRO A 142 -13.45 12.40 -12.07
C PRO A 142 -12.03 12.63 -12.57
N LEU A 143 -11.42 11.56 -13.08
CA LEU A 143 -10.11 11.56 -13.73
C LEU A 143 -10.25 11.31 -15.23
N ASP A 144 -9.29 11.76 -16.02
CA ASP A 144 -9.18 11.43 -17.46
C ASP A 144 -8.38 10.14 -17.67
N PHE A 145 -8.78 9.07 -16.96
CA PHE A 145 -8.20 7.73 -17.00
C PHE A 145 -9.15 6.71 -17.63
N VAL A 146 -8.59 5.57 -18.00
CA VAL A 146 -9.34 4.34 -18.30
C VAL A 146 -9.61 3.59 -17.00
N ASP A 147 -8.60 3.41 -16.16
CA ASP A 147 -8.71 2.75 -14.85
C ASP A 147 -7.69 3.35 -13.86
N PRO A 148 -8.10 4.09 -12.82
CA PRO A 148 -7.18 4.59 -11.79
C PRO A 148 -6.62 3.45 -10.94
N TYR A 149 -5.39 3.58 -10.47
CA TYR A 149 -4.69 2.51 -9.77
C TYR A 149 -4.04 3.00 -8.47
N GLY A 150 -2.73 3.18 -8.44
CA GLY A 150 -1.96 3.75 -7.32
C GLY A 150 -2.45 5.12 -6.87
N LEU A 151 -2.41 5.38 -5.56
CA LEU A 151 -2.69 6.71 -4.99
C LEU A 151 -1.86 7.00 -3.73
N CYS A 152 -1.26 8.19 -3.68
CA CYS A 152 -0.70 8.77 -2.45
C CYS A 152 -0.92 10.29 -2.41
N LEU A 153 -0.98 10.84 -1.20
CA LEU A 153 -1.22 12.26 -0.97
C LEU A 153 0.06 13.04 -0.71
N TYR A 154 -0.01 14.34 -0.98
CA TYR A 154 0.99 15.32 -0.57
C TYR A 154 0.29 16.53 0.04
N GLN A 155 0.66 16.87 1.27
CA GLN A 155 0.18 18.08 1.93
C GLN A 155 1.33 19.07 2.06
N ARG A 156 1.30 20.10 1.22
CA ARG A 156 2.41 21.06 1.13
C ARG A 156 2.51 21.90 2.41
N PRO A 157 3.64 21.90 3.12
CA PRO A 157 3.75 22.51 4.45
C PRO A 157 3.69 24.05 4.43
N THR A 158 3.95 24.68 3.28
CA THR A 158 4.00 26.15 3.18
C THR A 158 2.63 26.82 3.18
N ASP A 159 1.60 26.12 2.70
CA ASP A 159 0.25 26.68 2.51
C ASP A 159 -0.89 25.67 2.71
N ASN A 160 -0.58 24.48 3.23
CA ASN A 160 -1.54 23.40 3.48
C ASN A 160 -2.28 22.90 2.22
N ALA A 161 -1.75 23.20 1.02
CA ALA A 161 -2.34 22.75 -0.22
C ALA A 161 -2.22 21.22 -0.35
N LEU A 162 -3.34 20.58 -0.68
CA LEU A 162 -3.43 19.13 -0.82
C LEU A 162 -3.32 18.73 -2.29
N PHE A 163 -2.54 17.68 -2.54
CA PHE A 163 -2.39 17.06 -3.84
C PHE A 163 -2.55 15.55 -3.72
N ALA A 164 -3.04 14.91 -4.77
CA ALA A 164 -3.00 13.46 -4.96
C ALA A 164 -2.16 13.13 -6.18
N PHE A 165 -1.26 12.16 -6.05
CA PHE A 165 -0.62 11.50 -7.18
C PHE A 165 -1.42 10.25 -7.47
N VAL A 166 -1.87 10.08 -8.71
CA VAL A 166 -2.68 8.93 -9.12
C VAL A 166 -2.09 8.31 -10.37
N THR A 167 -1.84 7.00 -10.34
CA THR A 167 -1.40 6.25 -11.52
C THR A 167 -2.59 5.65 -12.26
N GLU A 168 -2.38 5.36 -13.54
CA GLU A 168 -3.32 4.62 -14.37
C GLU A 168 -2.80 3.19 -14.59
N ASP A 169 -3.70 2.23 -14.38
CA ASP A 169 -3.45 0.80 -14.57
C ASP A 169 -2.89 0.52 -15.98
N ASP A 170 -1.95 -0.43 -16.09
CA ASP A 170 -1.35 -0.94 -17.34
C ASP A 170 -0.64 0.06 -18.29
N THR A 171 -0.60 1.37 -18.00
CA THR A 171 -0.04 2.38 -18.93
C THR A 171 1.28 3.00 -18.47
N GLY A 172 1.46 3.16 -17.16
CA GLY A 172 2.53 3.96 -16.56
C GLY A 172 2.28 5.46 -16.57
N ARG A 173 1.06 5.91 -16.94
CA ARG A 173 0.67 7.31 -16.87
C ARG A 173 0.37 7.70 -15.42
N LEU A 174 0.76 8.92 -15.04
CA LEU A 174 0.47 9.51 -13.74
C LEU A 174 -0.10 10.92 -13.89
N THR A 175 -1.05 11.28 -13.03
CA THR A 175 -1.49 12.66 -12.81
C THR A 175 -1.24 13.12 -11.38
N GLN A 176 -0.93 14.40 -11.23
CA GLN A 176 -0.95 15.09 -9.95
C GLN A 176 -2.16 16.01 -9.93
N GLU A 177 -3.09 15.72 -9.04
CA GLU A 177 -4.34 16.46 -8.85
C GLU A 177 -4.22 17.39 -7.66
N ARG A 178 -4.51 18.67 -7.82
CA ARG A 178 -4.71 19.59 -6.68
C ARG A 178 -6.13 19.43 -6.17
N LEU A 179 -6.30 19.24 -4.86
CA LEU A 179 -7.60 19.03 -4.22
C LEU A 179 -7.92 20.18 -3.27
N TRP A 180 -9.15 20.70 -3.30
CA TRP A 180 -9.61 21.74 -2.35
C TRP A 180 -11.12 21.67 -2.11
N PHE A 181 -11.60 22.39 -1.08
CA PHE A 181 -13.01 22.51 -0.77
C PHE A 181 -13.51 23.93 -1.04
N GLU A 182 -14.54 24.07 -1.86
CA GLU A 182 -15.10 25.36 -2.26
C GLU A 182 -16.60 25.25 -2.52
N ASP A 183 -17.36 26.25 -2.05
CA ASP A 183 -18.82 26.30 -2.18
C ASP A 183 -19.55 25.06 -1.66
N GLY A 184 -19.02 24.46 -0.58
CA GLY A 184 -19.65 23.30 0.06
C GLY A 184 -19.38 21.96 -0.61
N ALA A 185 -18.40 21.88 -1.52
CA ALA A 185 -18.02 20.64 -2.20
C ALA A 185 -16.50 20.56 -2.44
N MET A 186 -16.00 19.32 -2.53
CA MET A 186 -14.65 19.04 -3.02
C MET A 186 -14.52 19.40 -4.50
N ARG A 187 -13.32 19.80 -4.88
CA ARG A 187 -12.89 20.19 -6.22
C ARG A 187 -11.51 19.61 -6.52
N SER A 188 -11.24 19.39 -7.79
CA SER A 188 -9.92 19.00 -8.29
C SER A 188 -9.50 19.77 -9.54
N GLU A 189 -8.19 19.83 -9.77
CA GLU A 189 -7.57 20.29 -11.01
C GLU A 189 -6.27 19.50 -11.23
N THR A 190 -6.12 18.92 -12.43
CA THR A 190 -4.86 18.30 -12.84
C THR A 190 -3.80 19.38 -13.04
N VAL A 191 -2.77 19.36 -12.20
CA VAL A 191 -1.66 20.34 -12.25
C VAL A 191 -0.41 19.79 -12.93
N ARG A 192 -0.33 18.46 -13.10
CA ARG A 192 0.79 17.78 -13.75
C ARG A 192 0.34 16.45 -14.33
N THR A 193 0.91 16.07 -15.47
CA THR A 193 0.76 14.75 -16.07
C THR A 193 2.11 14.33 -16.64
N PHE A 194 2.52 13.09 -16.43
CA PHE A 194 3.72 12.52 -17.05
C PHE A 194 3.63 10.99 -17.14
N GLU A 195 4.57 10.41 -17.89
CA GLU A 195 4.72 8.97 -18.06
C GLU A 195 5.89 8.47 -17.21
N ILE A 196 5.66 7.42 -16.43
CA ILE A 196 6.69 6.74 -15.63
C ILE A 196 7.43 5.72 -16.52
N GLY A 197 6.70 4.96 -17.34
CA GLY A 197 7.29 4.01 -18.28
C GLY A 197 6.44 2.77 -18.48
N SER A 198 6.14 2.07 -17.39
CA SER A 198 5.23 0.92 -17.32
C SER A 198 4.34 1.02 -16.09
N ILE A 199 3.53 -0.02 -15.86
CA ILE A 199 2.66 -0.17 -14.68
C ILE A 199 3.38 0.22 -13.38
N SER A 200 2.67 0.96 -12.54
CA SER A 200 3.17 1.55 -11.29
C SER A 200 1.98 1.74 -10.36
N GLU A 201 2.13 1.33 -9.10
CA GLU A 201 1.08 1.44 -8.09
C GLU A 201 1.59 2.15 -6.84
N GLY A 202 2.50 1.48 -6.12
CA GLY A 202 2.96 1.94 -4.82
C GLY A 202 3.60 3.32 -4.88
N CYS A 203 3.11 4.25 -4.04
CA CYS A 203 3.74 5.54 -3.91
C CYS A 203 3.64 6.11 -2.49
N ALA A 204 4.60 6.96 -2.14
CA ALA A 204 4.60 7.71 -0.89
C ALA A 204 5.18 9.10 -1.10
N VAL A 205 4.74 10.08 -0.31
CA VAL A 205 5.29 11.44 -0.37
C VAL A 205 5.77 11.89 1.00
N ASP A 206 7.00 12.38 1.04
CA ASP A 206 7.54 13.07 2.22
C ASP A 206 7.06 14.53 2.18
N ASP A 207 5.99 14.83 2.93
CA ASP A 207 5.41 16.17 3.02
C ASP A 207 6.45 17.24 3.43
N ALA A 208 7.45 16.88 4.23
CA ALA A 208 8.44 17.83 4.72
C ALA A 208 9.41 18.29 3.63
N THR A 209 9.74 17.40 2.68
CA THR A 209 10.72 17.68 1.62
C THR A 209 10.11 17.81 0.23
N GLY A 210 8.86 17.39 0.04
CA GLY A 210 8.23 17.30 -1.27
C GLY A 210 8.84 16.21 -2.15
N ARG A 211 9.46 15.17 -1.58
CA ARG A 211 9.96 14.02 -2.34
C ARG A 211 8.86 12.99 -2.52
N VAL A 212 8.63 12.57 -3.76
CA VAL A 212 7.63 11.59 -4.17
C VAL A 212 8.35 10.32 -4.58
N TYR A 213 8.04 9.20 -3.95
CA TYR A 213 8.58 7.88 -4.24
C TYR A 213 7.51 7.08 -4.97
N ILE A 214 7.85 6.51 -6.13
CA ILE A 214 6.91 5.72 -6.95
C ILE A 214 7.60 4.43 -7.37
N ALA A 215 6.93 3.30 -7.12
CA ALA A 215 7.36 1.99 -7.58
C ALA A 215 6.80 1.74 -9.00
N GLU A 216 7.71 1.61 -9.96
CA GLU A 216 7.42 1.02 -11.27
C GLU A 216 7.71 -0.48 -11.15
N GLU A 217 6.64 -1.27 -11.01
CA GLU A 217 6.62 -2.63 -10.40
C GLU A 217 7.76 -3.53 -10.86
N ASN A 218 8.07 -3.53 -12.15
CA ASN A 218 9.03 -4.43 -12.77
C ASN A 218 10.39 -3.78 -13.11
N THR A 219 10.54 -2.49 -12.81
CA THR A 219 11.68 -1.68 -13.28
C THR A 219 12.49 -1.09 -12.14
N ALA A 220 11.88 -0.22 -11.33
CA ALA A 220 12.60 0.59 -10.35
C ALA A 220 11.68 1.30 -9.37
N VAL A 221 12.25 1.68 -8.22
CA VAL A 221 11.69 2.73 -7.36
C VAL A 221 12.32 4.06 -7.76
N TRP A 222 11.49 5.01 -8.15
CA TRP A 222 11.88 6.34 -8.60
C TRP A 222 11.60 7.40 -7.56
N VAL A 223 12.42 8.46 -7.55
CA VAL A 223 12.19 9.68 -6.76
C VAL A 223 11.91 10.85 -7.70
N TYR A 224 10.78 11.51 -7.48
CA TYR A 224 10.37 12.75 -8.14
C TYR A 224 10.26 13.88 -7.11
N ASP A 225 10.22 15.12 -7.60
CA ASP A 225 9.84 16.30 -6.80
C ASP A 225 8.32 16.52 -6.89
N ALA A 226 7.68 16.95 -5.81
CA ALA A 226 6.24 17.18 -5.73
C ALA A 226 5.80 18.52 -6.32
N ASP A 227 6.71 19.45 -6.61
CA ASP A 227 6.38 20.69 -7.31
C ASP A 227 6.00 20.40 -8.77
N PRO A 228 4.78 20.73 -9.22
CA PRO A 228 4.36 20.52 -10.60
C PRO A 228 5.29 21.14 -11.65
N ALA A 229 6.02 22.19 -11.30
CA ALA A 229 6.93 22.88 -12.20
C ALA A 229 8.19 22.07 -12.57
N THR A 230 8.50 20.97 -11.87
CA THR A 230 9.70 20.17 -12.11
C THR A 230 9.55 19.15 -13.24
N GLY A 231 8.37 19.04 -13.87
CA GLY A 231 8.16 18.20 -15.05
C GLY A 231 8.19 16.71 -14.71
N ASP A 232 8.94 15.89 -15.43
CA ASP A 232 9.05 14.44 -15.23
C ASP A 232 10.44 14.00 -14.75
N ALA A 233 11.26 14.96 -14.31
CA ALA A 233 12.60 14.70 -13.82
C ALA A 233 12.58 13.76 -12.61
N ARG A 234 13.38 12.71 -12.67
CA ARG A 234 13.47 11.67 -11.63
C ARG A 234 14.90 11.21 -11.37
N THR A 235 15.10 10.61 -10.21
CA THR A 235 16.32 9.89 -9.86
C THR A 235 15.99 8.46 -9.43
N LEU A 236 16.87 7.52 -9.73
CA LEU A 236 16.76 6.14 -9.28
C LEU A 236 17.01 6.04 -7.77
N LEU A 237 16.12 5.33 -7.06
CA LEU A 237 16.36 4.90 -5.67
C LEU A 237 16.87 3.47 -5.63
N ALA A 238 16.13 2.53 -6.24
CA ALA A 238 16.49 1.12 -6.32
C ALA A 238 16.03 0.51 -7.65
N GLU A 239 16.82 -0.41 -8.19
CA GLU A 239 16.40 -1.25 -9.32
C GLU A 239 15.57 -2.43 -8.80
N VAL A 240 14.51 -2.79 -9.53
CA VAL A 240 13.77 -4.04 -9.27
C VAL A 240 14.50 -5.22 -9.93
N ASN A 241 14.31 -6.43 -9.38
CA ASN A 241 15.03 -7.65 -9.77
C ASN A 241 16.55 -7.50 -9.55
N SER A 242 16.91 -6.90 -8.42
CA SER A 242 18.27 -6.63 -7.96
C SER A 242 18.61 -7.47 -6.71
N ASP A 243 19.61 -7.05 -5.95
CA ASP A 243 19.97 -7.59 -4.63
C ASP A 243 19.07 -7.07 -3.49
N SER A 244 18.10 -6.20 -3.79
CA SER A 244 17.20 -5.58 -2.80
C SER A 244 15.72 -5.88 -3.01
N LEU A 245 15.27 -5.93 -4.27
CA LEU A 245 13.86 -6.08 -4.64
C LEU A 245 13.67 -7.18 -5.67
N VAL A 246 12.60 -7.94 -5.52
CA VAL A 246 12.11 -8.95 -6.47
C VAL A 246 10.75 -8.47 -6.97
N ALA A 247 10.56 -8.43 -8.28
CA ALA A 247 9.31 -7.96 -8.85
C ALA A 247 8.13 -8.83 -8.39
N ASP A 248 6.96 -8.25 -8.09
CA ASP A 248 6.64 -6.83 -8.29
C ASP A 248 7.02 -5.95 -7.08
N ALA A 249 7.48 -4.72 -7.35
CA ALA A 249 7.66 -3.70 -6.31
C ALA A 249 6.35 -2.96 -6.11
N GLU A 250 5.68 -3.25 -4.99
CA GLU A 250 4.32 -2.80 -4.72
C GLU A 250 4.30 -1.64 -3.72
N GLY A 251 3.49 -1.73 -2.67
CA GLY A 251 3.27 -0.69 -1.68
C GLY A 251 4.57 -0.04 -1.20
N VAL A 252 4.51 1.28 -1.05
CA VAL A 252 5.63 2.12 -0.63
C VAL A 252 5.19 2.92 0.58
N ALA A 253 5.95 2.85 1.67
CA ALA A 253 5.66 3.59 2.89
C ALA A 253 6.90 4.32 3.43
N LEU A 254 6.70 5.52 3.95
CA LEU A 254 7.75 6.26 4.65
C LEU A 254 7.74 5.92 6.12
N TRP A 255 8.91 5.59 6.66
CA TRP A 255 9.14 5.41 8.09
C TRP A 255 9.97 6.58 8.63
N PRO A 256 9.32 7.62 9.21
CA PRO A 256 10.00 8.75 9.81
C PRO A 256 11.03 8.35 10.87
N GLN A 257 12.20 8.97 10.82
CA GLN A 257 13.27 8.79 11.79
C GLN A 257 13.47 10.05 12.63
N ALA A 258 13.88 9.87 13.89
CA ALA A 258 14.16 11.00 14.76
C ALA A 258 15.43 11.76 14.30
N ASN A 259 15.27 12.99 13.81
CA ASN A 259 16.36 13.87 13.36
C ASN A 259 17.22 13.32 12.20
N ALA A 260 16.65 12.46 11.36
CA ALA A 260 17.30 11.92 10.16
C ALA A 260 16.29 11.89 9.00
N ALA A 261 16.77 11.60 7.79
CA ALA A 261 15.89 11.32 6.67
C ALA A 261 15.00 10.11 6.99
N PRO A 262 13.76 10.06 6.48
CA PRO A 262 12.92 8.89 6.66
C PRO A 262 13.57 7.66 6.02
N TRP A 263 13.27 6.49 6.56
CA TRP A 263 13.49 5.26 5.81
C TRP A 263 12.33 5.06 4.84
N LEU A 264 12.59 4.42 3.71
CA LEU A 264 11.57 3.98 2.76
C LEU A 264 11.41 2.48 2.89
N VAL A 265 10.19 2.02 3.11
CA VAL A 265 9.82 0.60 3.06
C VAL A 265 9.13 0.34 1.74
N VAL A 266 9.52 -0.73 1.05
CA VAL A 266 8.94 -1.15 -0.23
C VAL A 266 8.56 -2.62 -0.14
N SER A 267 7.33 -2.95 -0.53
CA SER A 267 6.89 -4.33 -0.69
C SER A 267 7.60 -4.97 -1.88
N SER A 268 8.34 -6.05 -1.63
CA SER A 268 9.00 -6.91 -2.61
C SER A 268 8.12 -8.13 -2.77
N GLN A 269 7.04 -7.98 -3.56
CA GLN A 269 5.91 -8.90 -3.59
C GLN A 269 6.34 -10.30 -4.02
N GLY A 270 7.19 -10.40 -5.06
CA GLY A 270 7.61 -11.68 -5.65
C GLY A 270 8.47 -12.58 -4.77
N ASP A 271 8.95 -12.11 -3.62
CA ASP A 271 9.55 -12.97 -2.58
C ASP A 271 8.94 -12.79 -1.19
N SER A 272 7.77 -12.13 -1.11
CA SER A 272 7.00 -11.87 0.12
C SER A 272 7.85 -11.24 1.23
N ALA A 273 8.57 -10.19 0.88
CA ALA A 273 9.48 -9.49 1.78
C ALA A 273 9.33 -7.98 1.67
N TYR A 274 9.97 -7.26 2.58
CA TYR A 274 9.96 -5.80 2.64
C TYR A 274 11.40 -5.30 2.66
N ALA A 275 11.77 -4.49 1.67
CA ALA A 275 13.08 -3.86 1.61
C ALA A 275 13.02 -2.47 2.28
N VAL A 276 14.03 -2.16 3.08
CA VAL A 276 14.12 -0.89 3.81
C VAL A 276 15.34 -0.11 3.35
N PHE A 277 15.14 1.11 2.88
CA PHE A 277 16.20 1.98 2.35
C PHE A 277 16.32 3.27 3.19
N ASP A 278 17.53 3.79 3.34
CA ASP A 278 17.75 5.14 3.88
C ASP A 278 17.58 6.16 2.75
N THR A 279 16.63 7.10 2.86
CA THR A 279 16.37 8.10 1.80
C THR A 279 17.41 9.23 1.77
N ALA A 280 18.36 9.27 2.71
CA ALA A 280 19.47 10.21 2.70
C ALA A 280 20.46 9.91 1.56
N ASP A 281 20.74 8.63 1.31
CA ASP A 281 21.73 8.18 0.33
C ASP A 281 21.27 6.99 -0.53
N ASN A 282 20.00 6.58 -0.40
CA ASN A 282 19.35 5.47 -1.08
C ASN A 282 19.96 4.09 -0.76
N SER A 283 20.73 3.97 0.33
CA SER A 283 21.34 2.70 0.72
C SER A 283 20.31 1.72 1.30
N LEU A 284 20.48 0.43 0.98
CA LEU A 284 19.70 -0.63 1.61
C LEU A 284 20.13 -0.79 3.08
N ILE A 285 19.18 -0.65 3.99
CA ILE A 285 19.36 -0.91 5.43
C ILE A 285 19.25 -2.41 5.71
N GLY A 286 18.29 -3.06 5.06
CA GLY A 286 18.07 -4.50 5.18
C GLY A 286 16.69 -4.89 4.66
N ARG A 287 16.36 -6.17 4.83
CA ARG A 287 15.08 -6.75 4.40
C ARG A 287 14.48 -7.56 5.53
N PHE A 288 13.16 -7.56 5.63
CA PHE A 288 12.43 -8.39 6.58
C PHE A 288 11.23 -9.07 5.92
N GLU A 289 10.71 -10.11 6.54
CA GLU A 289 9.40 -10.71 6.23
C GLU A 289 8.53 -10.65 7.49
N VAL A 290 7.22 -10.55 7.33
CA VAL A 290 6.28 -10.75 8.44
C VAL A 290 6.01 -12.24 8.52
N ASN A 291 6.65 -12.91 9.46
CA ASN A 291 6.59 -14.35 9.61
C ASN A 291 7.03 -14.77 11.03
N GLY A 292 6.53 -15.93 11.45
CA GLY A 292 6.74 -16.50 12.77
C GLY A 292 5.73 -15.94 13.79
N GLY A 293 5.59 -16.66 14.91
CA GLY A 293 4.57 -16.34 15.91
C GLY A 293 3.33 -17.21 15.77
N ASP A 294 2.22 -16.76 16.37
CA ASP A 294 0.93 -17.44 16.38
C ASP A 294 -0.02 -16.96 15.26
N ILE A 295 0.28 -15.78 14.66
CA ILE A 295 -0.38 -15.24 13.47
C ILE A 295 0.44 -15.73 12.27
N ASP A 296 -0.25 -16.10 11.20
CA ASP A 296 0.33 -16.48 9.93
C ASP A 296 1.17 -15.35 9.30
N ARG A 297 1.98 -15.76 8.32
CA ARG A 297 2.88 -14.87 7.59
C ARG A 297 2.08 -14.00 6.63
N THR A 298 2.69 -12.92 6.17
CA THR A 298 2.22 -12.29 4.93
C THR A 298 2.76 -13.00 3.69
N SER A 299 1.97 -13.03 2.63
CA SER A 299 2.40 -13.38 1.28
C SER A 299 1.86 -12.40 0.25
N GLU A 300 2.62 -12.23 -0.84
CA GLU A 300 2.22 -11.44 -2.02
C GLU A 300 1.64 -10.06 -1.69
N THR A 301 2.18 -9.40 -0.65
CA THR A 301 1.67 -8.12 -0.16
C THR A 301 1.62 -7.04 -1.25
N ASP A 302 0.41 -6.53 -1.53
CA ASP A 302 0.19 -5.31 -2.31
C ASP A 302 0.58 -4.07 -1.47
N GLY A 303 -0.36 -3.52 -0.70
CA GLY A 303 -0.18 -2.27 0.04
C GLY A 303 0.43 -2.40 1.43
N ILE A 304 1.15 -1.36 1.83
CA ILE A 304 1.79 -1.21 3.14
C ILE A 304 1.66 0.22 3.66
N ASP A 305 1.66 0.39 4.98
CA ASP A 305 1.75 1.72 5.61
C ASP A 305 2.58 1.66 6.90
N VAL A 306 3.14 2.79 7.31
CA VAL A 306 3.94 2.95 8.52
C VAL A 306 3.43 4.11 9.36
N HIS A 307 3.00 3.79 10.58
CA HIS A 307 2.70 4.79 11.59
C HIS A 307 3.79 4.83 12.67
N ALA A 308 4.73 5.78 12.59
CA ALA A 308 5.90 5.86 13.47
C ALA A 308 5.72 6.74 14.72
N LEU A 309 4.57 6.66 15.39
CA LEU A 309 4.33 7.31 16.68
C LEU A 309 3.80 6.32 17.72
N PRO A 310 4.07 6.54 19.03
CA PRO A 310 3.65 5.59 20.06
C PRO A 310 2.13 5.35 20.10
N LEU A 311 1.76 4.07 20.17
CA LEU A 311 0.42 3.55 20.37
C LEU A 311 0.39 2.62 21.61
N PRO A 312 -0.78 2.31 22.18
CA PRO A 312 -0.86 1.31 23.24
C PRO A 312 -0.28 -0.03 22.77
N GLY A 313 0.72 -0.57 23.47
CA GLY A 313 1.39 -1.82 23.10
C GLY A 313 2.49 -1.70 22.04
N HIS A 314 2.54 -0.61 21.28
CA HIS A 314 3.51 -0.39 20.20
C HIS A 314 4.28 0.92 20.43
N PRO A 315 5.40 0.88 21.19
CA PRO A 315 6.08 2.09 21.66
C PRO A 315 6.74 2.89 20.54
N GLU A 316 7.08 2.26 19.41
CA GLU A 316 7.61 2.93 18.22
C GLU A 316 6.56 3.10 17.12
N GLY A 317 5.34 2.61 17.34
CA GLY A 317 4.27 2.58 16.36
C GLY A 317 4.21 1.26 15.58
N VAL A 318 3.52 1.26 14.45
CA VAL A 318 3.16 0.03 13.72
C VAL A 318 3.51 0.09 12.24
N PHE A 319 3.86 -1.06 11.70
CA PHE A 319 3.89 -1.37 10.28
C PHE A 319 2.63 -2.17 9.92
N LEU A 320 1.96 -1.76 8.85
CA LEU A 320 0.78 -2.41 8.30
C LEU A 320 1.15 -3.04 6.97
N ALA A 321 0.69 -4.25 6.72
CA ALA A 321 0.87 -4.94 5.45
C ALA A 321 -0.39 -5.74 5.11
N GLN A 322 -0.82 -5.65 3.86
CA GLN A 322 -1.82 -6.56 3.31
C GLN A 322 -1.27 -8.00 3.26
N ASP A 323 -2.18 -8.96 3.34
CA ASP A 323 -1.88 -10.38 3.20
C ASP A 323 -2.84 -11.07 2.21
N ASP A 324 -2.27 -11.71 1.18
CA ASP A 324 -3.00 -12.41 0.12
C ASP A 324 -3.57 -13.78 0.57
N GLU A 325 -2.81 -14.53 1.39
CA GLU A 325 -3.19 -15.89 1.80
C GLU A 325 -3.36 -16.02 3.31
N GLU A 326 -4.54 -15.66 3.79
CA GLU A 326 -4.94 -15.92 5.17
C GLU A 326 -5.30 -17.41 5.39
N ASP A 327 -4.58 -18.09 6.28
CA ASP A 327 -4.78 -19.50 6.63
C ASP A 327 -6.21 -19.77 7.16
N SER A 328 -6.84 -18.75 7.79
CA SER A 328 -8.20 -18.82 8.34
C SER A 328 -9.31 -18.43 7.36
N GLY A 329 -8.96 -17.94 6.17
CA GLY A 329 -9.84 -17.62 5.05
C GLY A 329 -10.15 -16.13 4.84
N GLY A 330 -9.80 -15.61 3.66
CA GLY A 330 -10.10 -14.26 3.18
C GLY A 330 -9.00 -13.26 3.56
N GLN A 331 -8.56 -12.43 2.61
CA GLN A 331 -7.46 -11.49 2.80
C GLN A 331 -7.73 -10.46 3.91
N ASN A 332 -6.65 -10.01 4.58
CA ASN A 332 -6.71 -9.04 5.66
C ASN A 332 -5.44 -8.16 5.71
N PHE A 333 -5.22 -7.46 6.82
CA PHE A 333 -4.01 -6.68 7.07
C PHE A 333 -3.36 -7.11 8.38
N LYS A 334 -2.05 -7.36 8.33
CA LYS A 334 -1.21 -7.66 9.51
C LYS A 334 -0.64 -6.38 10.10
N VAL A 335 -0.49 -6.38 11.42
CA VAL A 335 0.06 -5.27 12.21
C VAL A 335 1.31 -5.75 12.93
N THR A 336 2.45 -5.12 12.65
CA THR A 336 3.76 -5.48 13.22
C THR A 336 4.35 -4.32 14.01
N ASP A 337 4.95 -4.58 15.16
CA ASP A 337 5.60 -3.55 15.99
C ASP A 337 6.89 -3.05 15.32
N LEU A 338 6.97 -1.74 15.07
CA LEU A 338 8.16 -1.10 14.46
C LEU A 338 9.41 -1.31 15.33
N ALA A 339 9.27 -1.42 16.65
CA ALA A 339 10.40 -1.70 17.54
C ALA A 339 11.00 -3.09 17.27
N ALA A 340 10.15 -4.08 16.97
CA ALA A 340 10.59 -5.44 16.63
C ALA A 340 11.29 -5.48 15.27
N ILE A 341 10.75 -4.79 14.27
CA ILE A 341 11.37 -4.66 12.94
C ILE A 341 12.74 -4.00 13.06
N ARG A 342 12.83 -2.87 13.77
CA ARG A 342 14.09 -2.15 13.99
C ARG A 342 15.12 -3.03 14.71
N ALA A 343 14.71 -3.76 15.74
CA ALA A 343 15.59 -4.66 16.47
C ALA A 343 16.12 -5.79 15.57
N ALA A 344 15.29 -6.35 14.70
CA ALA A 344 15.68 -7.41 13.77
C ALA A 344 16.68 -6.92 12.71
N LEU A 345 16.41 -5.75 12.10
CA LEU A 345 17.29 -5.14 11.08
C LEU A 345 18.67 -4.75 11.65
N THR A 346 18.73 -4.34 12.92
CA THR A 346 20.00 -3.94 13.57
C THR A 346 20.84 -5.11 14.09
N GLN A 347 20.23 -6.28 14.31
CA GLN A 347 20.91 -7.48 14.79
C GLN A 347 21.36 -8.42 13.67
N ALA A 348 20.84 -8.24 12.45
CA ALA A 348 21.24 -9.00 11.28
C ALA A 348 22.73 -8.73 10.95
N PRO A 349 23.55 -9.77 10.66
CA PRO A 349 24.87 -9.55 10.07
C PRO A 349 24.68 -8.85 8.72
N GLN A 350 25.34 -7.70 8.53
CA GLN A 350 25.51 -7.09 7.21
C GLN A 350 26.41 -7.96 6.33
#